data_AF-A0A3N0ZQI3-F1
#
_entry.id   AF-A0A3N0ZQI3-F1
#
_cell.length_a   1.000
_cell.length_b   1.000
_cell.length_c   1.000
_cell.angle_alpha   90.00
_cell.angle_beta   90.00
_cell.angle_gamma   90.00
#
_symmetry.space_group_name_H-M   'P 1'
#
loop_
_entity.id
_entity.type
_entity.pdbx_description
1 polymer ?
#
loop_
_entity_poly.entity_id
_entity_poly.type
_entity_poly.pdbx_seq_one_letter_code
_entity_poly.pdbx_strand_id
1 'polypeptide(L)'
;EQIELLLKIIYQFGFEKHLMFSSFNPYLLKMIKTIDSSLATAVISNPGKPLLPSEICPDTKADAYICSLKELNDIINNDAIQNGIYLGVYSVDNEEQFNEIKKYKLIAIGTNYPKIISDLVNNKT
;
A
#
# COMPACT_ATOMS: atom_id res chain seq x y z
N GLU A 1 -3.33 6.27 -23.27
CA GLU A 1 -3.20 7.75 -23.34
C GLU A 1 -2.83 8.43 -22.00
N GLN A 2 -3.73 8.58 -21.01
CA GLN A 2 -3.41 9.34 -19.79
C GLN A 2 -2.31 8.71 -18.91
N ILE A 3 -2.33 7.38 -18.73
CA ILE A 3 -1.27 6.66 -17.97
C ILE A 3 0.08 6.78 -18.66
N GLU A 4 0.13 6.64 -19.99
CA GLU A 4 1.37 6.78 -20.76
C GLU A 4 1.97 8.18 -20.64
N LEU A 5 1.13 9.22 -20.65
CA LEU A 5 1.59 10.59 -20.43
C LEU A 5 2.18 10.77 -19.02
N LEU A 6 1.53 10.23 -17.99
CA LEU A 6 2.03 10.25 -16.62
C LEU A 6 3.39 9.55 -16.51
N LEU A 7 3.53 8.36 -17.09
CA LEU A 7 4.78 7.61 -17.10
C LEU A 7 5.89 8.37 -17.84
N LYS A 8 5.57 8.97 -18.99
CA LYS A 8 6.52 9.81 -19.73
C LYS A 8 7.06 10.96 -18.87
N ILE A 9 6.20 11.64 -18.12
CA ILE A 9 6.60 12.72 -17.21
C ILE A 9 7.52 12.16 -16.12
N ILE A 10 7.15 11.04 -15.50
CA ILE A 10 7.94 10.40 -14.44
C ILE A 10 9.35 10.07 -14.92
N TYR A 11 9.48 9.42 -16.08
CA TYR A 11 10.79 9.07 -16.64
C TYR A 11 11.58 10.31 -17.06
N GLN A 12 10.90 11.33 -17.59
CA GLN A 12 11.55 12.59 -17.96
C GLN A 12 12.24 13.24 -16.75
N PHE A 13 11.66 13.12 -15.55
CA PHE A 13 12.24 13.64 -14.32
C PHE A 13 13.06 12.62 -13.51
N GLY A 14 13.15 11.35 -13.95
CA GLY A 14 13.92 10.30 -13.29
C GLY A 14 13.37 9.85 -11.93
N PHE A 15 12.04 9.87 -11.75
CA PHE A 15 11.39 9.58 -10.47
C PHE A 15 10.92 8.12 -10.33
N GLU A 16 11.09 7.27 -11.33
CA GLU A 16 10.52 5.91 -11.36
C GLU A 16 10.95 5.03 -10.18
N LYS A 17 12.12 5.28 -9.60
CA LYS A 17 12.64 4.56 -8.40
C LYS A 17 12.24 5.19 -7.06
N HIS A 18 11.61 6.37 -7.09
CA HIS A 18 11.28 7.17 -5.91
C HIS A 18 9.78 7.31 -5.68
N LEU A 19 8.96 6.56 -6.42
CA LEU A 19 7.50 6.60 -6.32
C LEU A 19 6.90 5.21 -6.23
N MET A 20 5.64 5.19 -5.81
CA MET A 20 4.76 4.03 -5.89
C MET A 20 3.39 4.50 -6.36
N PHE A 21 2.75 3.75 -7.26
CA PHE A 21 1.36 4.01 -7.63
C PHE A 21 0.42 3.22 -6.73
N SER A 22 -0.61 3.89 -6.22
CA SER A 22 -1.66 3.22 -5.45
C SER A 22 -3.04 3.63 -5.91
N SER A 23 -4.00 2.70 -5.91
CA SER A 23 -5.34 2.95 -6.44
C SER A 23 -6.38 2.01 -5.81
N PHE A 24 -7.59 2.53 -5.59
CA PHE A 24 -8.80 1.72 -5.33
C PHE A 24 -9.31 1.01 -6.60
N ASN A 25 -8.88 1.46 -7.78
CA ASN A 25 -9.19 0.83 -9.06
C ASN A 25 -8.02 -0.08 -9.48
N PRO A 26 -8.13 -1.41 -9.28
CA PRO A 26 -7.07 -2.37 -9.59
C PRO A 26 -6.71 -2.44 -11.08
N TYR A 27 -7.64 -2.06 -11.98
CA TYR A 27 -7.40 -2.06 -13.41
C TYR A 27 -6.29 -1.08 -13.82
N LEU A 28 -6.23 0.09 -13.17
CA LEU A 28 -5.19 1.09 -13.45
C LEU A 28 -3.79 0.56 -13.08
N LEU A 29 -3.68 -0.18 -11.98
CA LEU A 29 -2.42 -0.78 -11.54
C LEU A 29 -1.98 -1.87 -12.51
N LYS A 30 -2.92 -2.70 -12.98
CA LYS A 30 -2.65 -3.70 -14.02
C LYS A 30 -2.17 -3.06 -15.31
N MET A 31 -2.75 -1.93 -15.74
CA MET A 31 -2.28 -1.19 -16.90
C MET A 31 -0.84 -0.69 -16.71
N ILE A 32 -0.54 -0.08 -15.55
CA ILE A 32 0.81 0.39 -15.22
C ILE A 32 1.81 -0.78 -15.27
N LYS A 33 1.52 -1.89 -14.57
CA LYS A 33 2.37 -3.08 -14.55
C LYS A 33 2.49 -3.79 -15.91
N THR A 34 1.56 -3.56 -16.83
CA THR A 34 1.64 -4.06 -18.21
C THR A 34 2.57 -3.20 -19.07
N ILE A 35 2.60 -1.89 -18.84
CA ILE A 35 3.49 -0.96 -19.54
C ILE A 35 4.92 -1.09 -19.01
N ASP A 36 5.09 -1.08 -17.68
CA ASP A 36 6.38 -1.29 -17.02
C ASP A 36 6.16 -2.06 -15.71
N SER A 37 6.63 -3.31 -15.69
CA SER A 37 6.49 -4.20 -14.55
C SER A 37 7.45 -3.86 -13.39
N SER A 38 8.48 -3.04 -13.63
CA SER A 38 9.46 -2.64 -12.63
C SER A 38 8.95 -1.55 -11.68
N LEU A 39 7.90 -0.82 -12.07
CA LEU A 39 7.28 0.22 -11.24
C LEU A 39 6.61 -0.37 -10.01
N ALA A 40 6.86 0.24 -8.85
CA ALA A 40 6.22 -0.15 -7.60
C ALA A 40 4.72 0.20 -7.61
N THR A 41 3.86 -0.76 -7.28
CA THR A 41 2.41 -0.55 -7.20
C THR A 41 1.78 -1.18 -5.96
N ALA A 42 0.71 -0.56 -5.45
CA ALA A 42 -0.06 -1.04 -4.32
C ALA A 42 -1.57 -0.96 -4.56
N VAL A 43 -2.28 -2.06 -4.36
CA VAL A 43 -3.76 -2.06 -4.37
C VAL A 43 -4.25 -1.44 -3.07
N ILE A 44 -5.22 -0.52 -3.15
CA ILE A 44 -5.96 -0.04 -1.99
C ILE A 44 -7.28 -0.82 -1.89
N SER A 45 -7.52 -1.47 -0.74
CA SER A 45 -8.77 -2.18 -0.47
C SER A 45 -9.97 -1.25 -0.66
N ASN A 46 -10.99 -1.75 -1.35
CA ASN A 46 -12.25 -1.05 -1.51
C ASN A 46 -13.17 -1.33 -0.31
N PRO A 47 -13.58 -0.30 0.45
CA PRO A 47 -14.46 -0.50 1.59
C PRO A 47 -15.75 -1.24 1.20
N GLY A 48 -16.11 -2.27 1.97
CA GLY A 48 -17.35 -3.03 1.79
C GLY A 48 -17.26 -4.25 0.88
N LYS A 49 -16.15 -4.47 0.18
CA LYS A 49 -15.82 -5.74 -0.51
C LYS A 49 -14.32 -6.05 -0.37
N PRO A 50 -13.81 -6.24 0.86
CA PRO A 50 -12.39 -6.50 1.05
C PRO A 50 -12.04 -7.87 0.48
N LEU A 51 -11.32 -7.86 -0.64
CA LEU A 51 -10.57 -9.03 -1.10
C LEU A 51 -9.32 -9.17 -0.25
N LEU A 52 -8.90 -10.41 -0.01
CA LEU A 52 -7.61 -10.70 0.58
C LEU A 52 -6.47 -10.24 -0.34
N PRO A 53 -5.30 -9.87 0.23
CA PRO A 53 -4.10 -9.57 -0.56
C PRO A 53 -3.84 -10.59 -1.67
N SER A 54 -3.92 -11.89 -1.35
CA SER A 54 -3.69 -13.01 -2.28
C SER A 54 -4.73 -13.13 -3.39
N GLU A 55 -5.93 -12.58 -3.20
CA GLU A 55 -6.99 -12.61 -4.21
C GLU A 55 -6.82 -11.51 -5.27
N ILE A 56 -6.20 -10.37 -4.92
CA ILE A 56 -6.17 -9.19 -5.80
C ILE A 56 -4.77 -8.82 -6.31
N CYS A 57 -3.73 -9.04 -5.52
CA CYS A 57 -2.36 -8.69 -5.92
C CYS A 57 -1.87 -9.52 -7.13
N PRO A 58 -2.14 -10.84 -7.24
CA PRO A 58 -1.76 -11.61 -8.43
C PRO A 58 -2.42 -11.10 -9.73
N ASP A 59 -3.71 -10.77 -9.68
CA ASP A 59 -4.49 -10.33 -10.83
C ASP A 59 -4.05 -8.96 -11.37
N THR A 60 -3.61 -8.10 -10.46
CA THR A 60 -3.09 -6.75 -10.74
C THR A 60 -1.59 -6.70 -10.95
N LYS A 61 -0.89 -7.77 -10.55
CA LYS A 61 0.57 -7.82 -10.38
C LYS A 61 1.10 -6.78 -9.38
N ALA A 62 0.28 -6.35 -8.42
CA ALA A 62 0.71 -5.34 -7.45
C ALA A 62 1.70 -5.92 -6.44
N ASP A 63 2.66 -5.09 -6.01
CA ASP A 63 3.72 -5.48 -5.08
C ASP A 63 3.25 -5.39 -3.62
N ALA A 64 2.25 -4.55 -3.35
CA ALA A 64 1.73 -4.31 -2.02
C ALA A 64 0.20 -4.23 -1.99
N TYR A 65 -0.34 -4.39 -0.79
CA TYR A 65 -1.74 -4.22 -0.44
C TYR A 65 -1.87 -3.18 0.68
N ILE A 66 -2.84 -2.29 0.56
CA ILE A 66 -3.10 -1.21 1.51
C ILE A 66 -4.56 -1.30 1.95
N CYS A 67 -4.83 -1.41 3.25
CA CYS A 67 -6.19 -1.39 3.78
C CYS A 67 -6.40 -0.30 4.82
N SER A 68 -7.67 -0.06 5.15
CA SER A 68 -7.97 0.83 6.26
C SER A 68 -7.68 0.16 7.61
N LEU A 69 -7.45 0.96 8.65
CA LEU A 69 -7.29 0.47 10.03
C LEU A 69 -8.48 -0.38 10.48
N LYS A 70 -9.69 -0.04 10.00
CA LYS A 70 -10.93 -0.77 10.30
C LYS A 70 -10.97 -2.15 9.63
N GLU A 71 -10.33 -2.31 8.49
CA GLU A 71 -10.25 -3.59 7.77
C GLU A 71 -9.12 -4.46 8.29
N LEU A 72 -8.02 -3.85 8.76
CA LEU A 72 -6.82 -4.55 9.19
C LEU A 72 -7.11 -5.54 10.33
N ASN A 73 -6.80 -6.81 10.08
CA ASN A 73 -6.99 -7.90 11.03
C ASN A 73 -5.96 -9.02 10.78
N ASP A 74 -5.96 -10.04 11.64
CA ASP A 74 -5.01 -11.15 11.57
C ASP A 74 -5.14 -11.96 10.27
N ILE A 75 -6.34 -12.05 9.68
CA ILE A 75 -6.56 -12.76 8.40
C ILE A 75 -5.82 -12.04 7.27
N ILE A 76 -6.04 -10.72 7.11
CA ILE A 76 -5.35 -9.91 6.09
C ILE A 76 -3.84 -9.94 6.30
N ASN A 77 -3.38 -9.76 7.53
CA ASN A 77 -1.96 -9.77 7.85
C ASN A 77 -1.30 -11.12 7.53
N ASN A 78 -1.92 -12.22 7.94
CA ASN A 78 -1.36 -13.55 7.71
C ASN A 78 -1.39 -13.93 6.24
N ASP A 79 -2.45 -13.59 5.51
CA ASP A 79 -2.54 -13.79 4.08
C ASP A 79 -1.44 -13.03 3.33
N ALA A 80 -1.21 -11.76 3.66
CA ALA A 80 -0.13 -10.97 3.08
C ALA A 80 1.25 -11.63 3.32
N ILE A 81 1.53 -12.03 4.56
CA ILE A 81 2.81 -12.67 4.94
C ILE A 81 3.01 -13.98 4.18
N GLN A 82 2.00 -14.85 4.15
CA GLN A 82 2.09 -16.18 3.53
C GLN A 82 2.32 -16.10 2.02
N ASN A 83 1.84 -15.02 1.38
CA ASN A 83 1.95 -14.81 -0.06
C ASN A 83 3.09 -13.83 -0.44
N GLY A 84 3.90 -13.39 0.52
CA GLY A 84 5.01 -12.47 0.27
C GLY A 84 4.58 -11.08 -0.21
N ILE A 85 3.37 -10.66 0.15
CA ILE A 85 2.80 -9.37 -0.23
C ILE A 85 3.09 -8.35 0.87
N TYR A 86 3.57 -7.17 0.48
CA TYR A 86 3.78 -6.08 1.43
C TYR A 86 2.44 -5.48 1.89
N LEU A 87 2.33 -5.16 3.18
CA LEU A 87 1.11 -4.61 3.78
C LEU A 87 1.31 -3.20 4.30
N GLY A 88 0.41 -2.29 3.93
CA GLY A 88 0.28 -0.94 4.48
C GLY A 88 -1.11 -0.69 5.07
N VAL A 89 -1.21 0.29 5.96
CA VAL A 89 -2.48 0.67 6.60
C VAL A 89 -2.71 2.18 6.60
N TYR A 90 -3.97 2.62 6.48
CA TYR A 90 -4.38 4.02 6.66
C TYR A 90 -5.71 4.15 7.42
N SER A 91 -6.09 5.25 8.04
CA SER A 91 -5.23 6.31 8.58
C SER A 91 -4.97 5.99 10.04
N VAL A 92 -3.70 5.92 10.44
CA VAL A 92 -3.28 5.77 11.83
C VAL A 92 -2.83 7.14 12.31
N ASP A 93 -3.63 7.75 13.17
CA ASP A 93 -3.59 9.19 13.43
C ASP A 93 -3.22 9.53 14.88
N ASN A 94 -3.17 8.54 15.78
CA ASN A 94 -2.82 8.75 17.18
C ASN A 94 -2.07 7.54 17.79
N GLU A 95 -1.63 7.69 19.04
CA GLU A 95 -0.85 6.68 19.75
C GLU A 95 -1.62 5.39 20.04
N GLU A 96 -2.92 5.49 20.36
CA GLU A 96 -3.77 4.32 20.61
C GLU A 96 -3.84 3.44 19.35
N GLN A 97 -4.17 4.04 18.20
CA GLN A 97 -4.20 3.36 16.91
C GLN A 97 -2.82 2.82 16.51
N PHE A 98 -1.75 3.57 16.77
CA PHE A 98 -0.40 3.10 16.52
C PHE A 98 -0.07 1.87 17.37
N ASN A 99 -0.48 1.85 18.64
CA ASN A 99 -0.31 0.72 19.53
C ASN A 99 -1.10 -0.52 19.06
N GLU A 100 -2.32 -0.34 18.59
CA GLU A 100 -3.16 -1.42 18.04
C GLU A 100 -2.49 -2.15 16.87
N ILE A 101 -1.80 -1.41 16.00
CA ILE A 101 -1.20 -1.99 14.79
C ILE A 101 0.18 -2.62 15.00
N LYS A 102 0.81 -2.45 16.17
CA LYS A 102 2.19 -2.95 16.42
C LYS A 102 2.35 -4.46 16.26
N LYS A 103 1.26 -5.22 16.40
CA LYS A 103 1.24 -6.67 16.25
C LYS A 103 1.29 -7.15 14.80
N TYR A 104 1.00 -6.28 13.83
CA TYR A 104 0.98 -6.62 12.41
C TYR A 104 2.31 -6.33 11.73
N LYS A 105 2.66 -7.09 10.69
CA LYS A 105 3.88 -6.89 9.90
C LYS A 105 3.64 -5.87 8.79
N LEU A 106 3.53 -4.61 9.19
CA LEU A 106 3.31 -3.48 8.28
C LEU A 106 4.63 -2.87 7.81
N ILE A 107 4.71 -2.49 6.54
CA ILE A 107 5.86 -1.75 5.99
C ILE A 107 5.59 -0.26 5.78
N ALA A 108 4.32 0.15 5.86
CA ALA A 108 3.90 1.52 5.62
C ALA A 108 2.70 1.90 6.49
N ILE A 109 2.71 3.15 6.96
CA ILE A 109 1.62 3.76 7.71
C ILE A 109 1.22 5.06 7.01
N GLY A 110 -0.03 5.13 6.55
CA GLY A 110 -0.67 6.38 6.13
C GLY A 110 -1.24 7.10 7.34
N THR A 111 -0.98 8.40 7.45
CA THR A 111 -1.39 9.22 8.60
C THR A 111 -1.64 10.67 8.21
N ASN A 112 -2.57 11.32 8.89
CA ASN A 112 -2.79 12.76 8.86
C ASN A 112 -1.88 13.51 9.85
N TYR A 113 -1.20 12.80 10.76
CA TYR A 113 -0.36 13.37 11.82
C TYR A 113 1.07 12.82 11.76
N PRO A 114 1.83 13.11 10.69
CA PRO A 114 3.14 12.50 10.44
C PRO A 114 4.15 12.76 11.57
N LYS A 115 4.09 13.92 12.22
CA LYS A 115 4.96 14.23 13.36
C LYS A 115 4.74 13.27 14.53
N ILE A 116 3.49 13.07 14.94
CA ILE A 116 3.13 12.20 16.08
C ILE A 116 3.56 10.76 15.78
N ILE A 117 3.18 10.25 14.61
CA ILE A 117 3.50 8.87 14.24
C ILE A 117 5.01 8.67 14.07
N SER A 118 5.72 9.63 13.47
CA SER A 118 7.17 9.53 13.33
C SER A 118 7.87 9.55 14.69
N ASP A 119 7.44 10.38 15.64
CA ASP A 119 7.99 10.40 17.00
C ASP A 119 7.75 9.04 17.69
N LEU A 120 6.56 8.43 17.54
CA LEU A 120 6.25 7.10 18.09
C LEU A 120 7.03 5.94 17.42
N VAL A 121 7.33 6.04 16.12
CA VAL A 121 8.17 5.08 15.41
C VAL A 121 9.62 5.16 15.90
N ASN A 122 10.14 6.38 16.07
CA ASN A 122 11.52 6.62 16.47
C ASN A 122 11.78 6.38 17.97
N ASN A 123 10.77 6.55 18.83
CA ASN A 123 10.88 6.35 20.28
C ASN A 123 10.82 4.87 20.72
N LYS A 124 10.74 3.93 19.78
CA LYS A 124 10.90 2.50 20.08
C LYS A 124 12.40 2.16 20.21
N THR A 125 12.94 2.39 21.41
CA THR A 125 14.11 1.67 21.97
C THR A 125 13.67 0.87 23.18
#